data_AF-A0A957ND09-F1
#
_entry.id   AF-A0A957ND09-F1
#
_cell.length_a   1.000
_cell.length_b   1.000
_cell.length_c   1.000
_cell.angle_alpha   90.00
_cell.angle_beta   90.00
_cell.angle_gamma   90.00
#
_symmetry.space_group_name_H-M   'P 1'
#
loop_
_entity.id
_entity.type
_entity.pdbx_description
1 polymer ?
#
loop_
_entity_poly.entity_id
_entity_poly.type
_entity_poly.pdbx_seq_one_letter_code
_entity_poly.pdbx_strand_id
1 'polypeptide(L)'
;MDKITFAQLLSEQLEAEGRSQRWLADKLHVSPSTVNRWCSGDRMPTSLNQVKAIARLLRCTPDEKATLFRASGFAYFDVEPAPPATPPPAPPPHDPRPPFGLGAALRGWLNDFLRLDEASDHEKSSWAGMALYLLGTLPQRIAPQSIVATCVALLLWAVATWLAAPALVWPLPPAVRLTAFAMLGSASLVVPLLLSFVTRPDGYDRFDLDSRKRRFTLWLLSYIGAVVGFGAFLLLILLFVLGWHYFALPALPTLVRMLLLLIPLFFGYVAARRIPFDRLKMYGPIPQLHPADWMAGISFTLLGPLVATSLYLFYDLFSNRMTGRLAYLIALAVLAVAVARSEKAAPAEPDQEAV
;
A
#
# COMPACT_ATOMS: atom_id res chain seq x y z
N MET A 1 26.16 -30.09 -2.05
CA MET A 1 25.80 -29.90 -0.63
C MET A 1 24.35 -30.29 -0.51
N ASP A 2 24.07 -31.42 0.15
CA ASP A 2 22.70 -31.85 0.38
C ASP A 2 21.97 -30.83 1.25
N LYS A 3 20.77 -30.46 0.83
CA LYS A 3 19.99 -29.40 1.48
C LYS A 3 19.40 -29.98 2.76
N ILE A 4 19.96 -29.60 3.91
CA ILE A 4 19.48 -30.05 5.22
C ILE A 4 18.01 -29.61 5.38
N THR A 5 17.15 -30.57 5.68
CA THR A 5 15.71 -30.35 5.84
C THR A 5 15.35 -29.99 7.28
N PHE A 6 14.22 -29.31 7.49
CA PHE A 6 13.71 -29.00 8.84
C PHE A 6 13.53 -30.26 9.68
N ALA A 7 13.04 -31.34 9.06
CA ALA A 7 12.80 -32.63 9.69
C ALA A 7 14.08 -33.26 10.27
N GLN A 8 15.18 -33.17 9.52
CA GLN A 8 16.50 -33.63 9.96
C GLN A 8 17.00 -32.80 11.14
N LEU A 9 16.99 -31.47 11.03
CA LEU A 9 17.44 -30.59 12.12
C LEU A 9 16.62 -30.76 13.40
N LEU A 10 15.29 -30.89 13.28
CA LEU A 10 14.42 -31.09 14.43
C LEU A 10 14.71 -32.42 15.13
N SER A 11 14.94 -33.48 14.35
CA SER A 11 15.27 -34.80 14.89
C SER A 11 16.65 -34.79 15.55
N GLU A 12 17.66 -34.23 14.89
CA GLU A 12 19.02 -34.08 15.44
C GLU A 12 19.02 -33.29 16.75
N GLN A 13 18.27 -32.18 16.81
CA GLN A 13 18.18 -31.37 18.03
C GLN A 13 17.44 -32.09 19.16
N LEU A 14 16.38 -32.85 18.85
CA LEU A 14 15.66 -33.66 19.84
C LEU A 14 16.58 -34.74 20.43
N GLU A 15 17.39 -35.38 19.59
CA GLU A 15 18.38 -36.37 20.02
C GLU A 15 19.49 -35.74 20.86
N ALA A 16 20.04 -34.60 20.43
CA ALA A 16 21.09 -33.88 21.15
C ALA A 16 20.65 -33.45 22.57
N GLU A 17 19.40 -33.01 22.73
CA GLU A 17 18.83 -32.61 24.03
C GLU A 17 18.26 -33.80 24.83
N GLY A 18 18.31 -35.03 24.29
CA GLY A 18 17.74 -36.22 24.93
C GLY A 18 16.23 -36.14 25.15
N ARG A 19 15.50 -35.50 24.23
CA ARG A 19 14.05 -35.28 24.32
C ARG A 19 13.29 -36.17 23.34
N SER A 20 12.14 -36.68 23.79
CA SER A 20 11.27 -37.47 22.91
C SER A 20 10.29 -36.58 22.13
N GLN A 21 9.83 -37.06 20.97
CA GLN A 21 8.77 -36.38 20.20
C GLN A 21 7.48 -36.19 21.01
N ARG A 22 7.14 -37.15 21.89
CA ARG A 22 6.00 -37.04 22.81
C ARG A 22 6.18 -35.87 23.79
N TRP A 23 7.38 -35.73 24.35
CA TRP A 23 7.68 -34.61 25.25
C TRP A 23 7.46 -33.26 24.54
N LEU A 24 7.92 -33.12 23.29
CA LEU A 24 7.72 -31.90 22.52
C LEU A 24 6.25 -31.65 22.21
N ALA A 25 5.49 -32.71 21.88
CA ALA A 25 4.06 -32.64 21.64
C ALA A 25 3.30 -32.13 22.88
N ASP A 26 3.61 -32.68 24.05
CA ASP A 26 3.00 -32.30 25.32
C ASP A 26 3.30 -30.84 25.68
N LYS A 27 4.55 -30.39 25.47
CA LYS A 27 4.96 -29.01 25.75
C LYS A 27 4.38 -27.97 24.80
N LEU A 28 4.11 -28.35 23.55
CA LEU A 28 3.49 -27.48 22.55
C LEU A 28 1.96 -27.58 22.54
N HIS A 29 1.37 -28.46 23.35
CA HIS A 29 -0.07 -28.77 23.34
C HIS A 29 -0.57 -29.19 21.95
N VAL A 30 0.21 -29.99 21.23
CA VAL A 30 -0.16 -30.57 19.92
C VAL A 30 -0.20 -32.09 20.00
N SER A 31 -0.84 -32.75 19.03
CA SER A 31 -0.87 -34.21 19.01
C SER A 31 0.52 -34.81 18.73
N PRO A 32 0.89 -35.96 19.32
CA PRO A 32 2.13 -36.66 19.00
C PRO A 32 2.27 -36.98 17.50
N SER A 33 1.15 -37.27 16.83
CA SER A 33 1.10 -37.49 15.38
C SER A 33 1.51 -36.25 14.57
N THR A 34 1.28 -35.04 15.09
CA THR A 34 1.70 -33.80 14.43
C THR A 34 3.21 -33.64 14.50
N VAL A 35 3.82 -33.88 15.68
CA VAL A 35 5.28 -33.82 15.85
C VAL A 35 5.98 -34.91 15.05
N ASN A 36 5.41 -36.12 15.00
CA ASN A 36 5.95 -37.18 14.16
C ASN A 36 5.98 -36.78 12.67
N ARG A 37 4.91 -36.15 12.16
CA ARG A 37 4.88 -35.61 10.79
C ARG A 37 5.89 -34.49 10.54
N TRP A 38 6.23 -33.73 11.58
CA TRP A 38 7.30 -32.73 11.49
C TRP A 38 8.68 -33.38 11.41
N CYS A 39 8.93 -34.42 12.20
CA CYS A 39 10.19 -35.15 12.21
C CYS A 39 10.37 -36.05 10.97
N SER A 40 9.28 -36.52 10.35
CA SER A 40 9.33 -37.29 9.08
C SER A 40 9.43 -36.40 7.84
N GLY A 41 9.15 -35.10 7.97
CA GLY A 41 9.09 -34.17 6.84
C GLY A 41 7.76 -34.20 6.06
N ASP A 42 6.78 -35.01 6.47
CA ASP A 42 5.45 -35.05 5.85
C ASP A 42 4.68 -33.74 5.99
N ARG A 43 4.99 -32.95 7.04
CA ARG A 43 4.33 -31.66 7.30
C ARG A 43 5.31 -30.71 7.98
N MET A 44 5.21 -29.41 7.70
CA MET A 44 5.92 -28.37 8.44
C MET A 44 5.02 -27.66 9.46
N PRO A 45 5.59 -27.04 10.52
CA PRO A 45 4.85 -26.11 11.37
C PRO A 45 4.23 -24.97 10.55
N THR A 46 2.98 -24.60 10.87
CA THR A 46 2.22 -23.64 10.04
C THR A 46 2.37 -22.19 10.50
N SER A 47 3.02 -21.95 11.64
CA SER A 47 3.21 -20.59 12.17
C SER A 47 4.60 -20.38 12.72
N LEU A 48 5.07 -19.14 12.61
CA LEU A 48 6.34 -18.68 13.19
C LEU A 48 6.40 -18.93 14.71
N ASN A 49 5.28 -18.75 15.41
CA ASN A 49 5.20 -18.95 16.86
C ASN A 49 5.48 -20.39 17.27
N GLN A 50 5.06 -21.38 16.46
CA GLN A 50 5.39 -22.78 16.71
C GLN A 50 6.89 -23.03 16.56
N VAL A 51 7.52 -22.47 15.52
CA VAL A 51 8.98 -22.62 15.31
C VAL A 51 9.76 -21.92 16.43
N LYS A 52 9.34 -20.73 16.88
CA LYS A 52 9.91 -20.04 18.05
C LYS A 52 9.75 -20.84 19.34
N ALA A 53 8.59 -21.45 19.56
CA ALA A 53 8.34 -22.28 20.72
C ALA A 53 9.20 -23.55 20.70
N ILE A 54 9.34 -24.21 19.54
CA ILE A 54 10.23 -25.37 19.37
C ILE A 54 11.67 -24.98 19.71
N ALA A 55 12.21 -23.92 19.11
CA ALA A 55 13.59 -23.47 19.35
C ALA A 55 13.84 -23.13 20.83
N ARG A 56 12.86 -22.49 21.49
CA ARG A 56 12.95 -22.17 22.92
C ARG A 56 12.91 -23.43 23.81
N LEU A 57 12.04 -24.39 23.49
CA LEU A 57 11.90 -25.63 24.27
C LEU A 57 13.14 -26.53 24.13
N LEU A 58 13.73 -26.57 22.93
CA LEU A 58 14.94 -27.32 22.62
C LEU A 58 16.22 -26.55 22.91
N ARG A 59 16.12 -25.37 23.53
CA ARG A 59 17.25 -24.54 23.95
C ARG A 59 18.28 -24.30 22.83
N CYS A 60 17.80 -24.17 21.59
CA CYS A 60 18.66 -24.01 20.43
C CYS A 60 19.58 -22.80 20.59
N THR A 61 20.85 -22.95 20.19
CA THR A 61 21.77 -21.83 20.07
C THR A 61 21.28 -20.83 19.00
N PRO A 62 21.77 -19.58 18.98
CA PRO A 62 21.38 -18.61 17.95
C PRO A 62 21.59 -19.12 16.52
N ASP A 63 22.67 -19.84 16.28
CA ASP A 63 23.01 -20.41 14.96
C ASP A 63 22.08 -21.57 14.58
N GLU A 64 21.78 -22.46 15.53
CA GLU A 64 20.80 -23.54 15.36
C GLU A 64 19.42 -22.98 15.10
N LYS A 65 19.01 -21.97 15.88
CA LYS A 65 17.75 -21.25 15.75
C LYS A 65 17.63 -20.67 14.34
N ALA A 66 18.62 -19.91 13.88
CA ALA A 66 18.64 -19.35 12.52
C ALA A 66 18.57 -20.43 11.43
N THR A 67 19.23 -21.57 11.64
CA THR A 67 19.21 -22.70 10.69
C THR A 67 17.85 -23.40 10.68
N LEU A 68 17.21 -23.56 11.83
CA LEU A 68 15.85 -24.05 11.98
C LEU A 68 14.82 -23.10 11.32
N PHE A 69 14.98 -21.78 11.47
CA PHE A 69 14.14 -20.77 10.80
C PHE A 69 14.33 -20.79 9.28
N ARG A 70 15.56 -20.93 8.79
CA ARG A 70 15.83 -21.09 7.36
C ARG A 70 15.19 -22.35 6.79
N ALA A 71 15.36 -23.48 7.48
CA ALA A 71 14.83 -24.76 7.03
C ALA A 71 13.29 -24.82 7.07
N SER A 72 12.65 -24.05 7.95
CA SER A 72 11.18 -23.92 8.04
C SER A 72 10.58 -22.86 7.11
N GLY A 73 11.40 -22.13 6.34
CA GLY A 73 10.94 -21.06 5.45
C GLY A 73 10.64 -19.72 6.14
N PHE A 74 10.96 -19.59 7.43
CA PHE A 74 10.77 -18.39 8.25
C PHE A 74 12.08 -17.58 8.44
N ALA A 75 13.07 -17.75 7.56
CA ALA A 75 14.42 -17.18 7.62
C ALA A 75 14.49 -15.68 7.95
N TYR A 76 13.46 -14.91 7.58
CA TYR A 76 13.45 -13.44 7.69
C TYR A 76 12.98 -12.90 9.05
N PHE A 77 12.54 -13.75 9.98
CA PHE A 77 11.87 -13.29 11.20
C PHE A 77 12.69 -13.39 12.49
N ASP A 78 13.96 -13.80 12.40
CA ASP A 78 14.74 -14.17 13.58
C ASP A 78 16.21 -13.75 13.54
N VAL A 79 16.51 -12.67 12.81
CA VAL A 79 17.73 -11.89 13.12
C VAL A 79 17.42 -11.06 14.36
N GLU A 80 17.50 -11.71 15.51
CA GLU A 80 17.73 -11.01 16.77
C GLU A 80 19.14 -10.39 16.64
N PRO A 81 19.31 -9.07 16.75
CA PRO A 81 20.60 -8.43 16.50
C PRO A 81 21.65 -9.07 17.42
N ALA A 82 22.67 -9.68 16.81
CA ALA A 82 23.73 -10.34 17.56
C ALA A 82 24.34 -9.35 18.57
N PRO A 83 24.58 -9.73 19.83
CA PRO A 83 25.40 -8.92 20.73
C PRO A 83 26.77 -8.70 20.06
N PRO A 84 27.31 -7.47 20.07
CA PRO A 84 28.39 -7.09 19.18
C PRO A 84 29.69 -7.82 19.54
N ALA A 85 29.99 -8.89 18.81
CA ALA A 85 31.33 -9.44 18.72
C ALA A 85 32.10 -8.59 17.70
N THR A 86 32.87 -7.63 18.22
CA THR A 86 33.85 -6.77 17.52
C THR A 86 33.31 -6.02 16.29
N PRO A 87 33.22 -4.67 16.32
CA PRO A 87 32.52 -3.92 15.28
C PRO A 87 33.12 -4.19 13.89
N PRO A 88 32.34 -4.80 12.96
CA PRO A 88 32.63 -4.69 11.54
C PRO A 88 32.59 -3.21 11.16
N PRO A 89 33.36 -2.76 10.15
CA PRO A 89 33.29 -1.39 9.67
C PRO A 89 31.83 -1.04 9.40
N ALA A 90 31.39 0.05 10.03
CA ALA A 90 29.99 0.42 10.13
C ALA A 90 29.30 0.26 8.76
N PRO A 91 28.22 -0.53 8.66
CA PRO A 91 27.37 -0.44 7.49
C PRO A 91 26.99 1.04 7.32
N PRO A 92 27.00 1.57 6.08
CA PRO A 92 26.62 2.95 5.85
C PRO A 92 25.27 3.18 6.53
N PRO A 93 25.11 4.31 7.24
CA PRO A 93 23.96 4.56 8.09
C PRO A 93 22.70 4.22 7.31
N HIS A 94 21.97 3.20 7.79
CA HIS A 94 20.65 2.91 7.25
C HIS A 94 19.83 4.16 7.49
N ASP A 95 19.53 4.84 6.38
CA ASP A 95 18.77 6.08 6.35
C ASP A 95 17.54 5.90 7.24
N PRO A 96 17.35 6.73 8.29
CA PRO A 96 16.20 6.63 9.17
C PRO A 96 14.96 6.59 8.30
N ARG A 97 14.07 5.60 8.56
CA ARG A 97 12.83 5.37 7.82
C ARG A 97 12.28 6.74 7.39
N PRO A 98 12.16 7.03 6.08
CA PRO A 98 11.73 8.35 5.66
C PRO A 98 10.39 8.61 6.34
N PRO A 99 10.21 9.79 6.96
CA PRO A 99 9.00 10.11 7.70
C PRO A 99 7.80 9.82 6.79
N PHE A 100 6.77 9.17 7.33
CA PHE A 100 5.48 8.96 6.67
C PHE A 100 4.79 10.32 6.45
N GLY A 101 5.31 11.09 5.51
CA GLY A 101 4.76 12.34 5.03
C GLY A 101 4.45 12.19 3.55
N LEU A 102 3.29 12.67 3.13
CA LEU A 102 2.87 12.70 1.73
C LEU A 102 3.97 13.32 0.83
N GLY A 103 4.71 14.32 1.34
CA GLY A 103 5.85 14.93 0.66
C GLY A 103 7.06 14.00 0.48
N ALA A 104 7.40 13.14 1.46
CA ALA A 104 8.49 12.18 1.34
C ALA A 104 8.12 11.03 0.39
N ALA A 105 6.87 10.56 0.46
CA ALA A 105 6.36 9.55 -0.48
C ALA A 105 6.32 10.09 -1.93
N LEU A 106 5.86 11.32 -2.12
CA LEU A 106 5.85 11.97 -3.43
C LEU A 106 7.27 12.19 -3.95
N ARG A 107 8.20 12.64 -3.08
CA ARG A 107 9.60 12.87 -3.45
C ARG A 107 10.32 11.57 -3.76
N GLY A 108 10.10 10.51 -2.98
CA GLY A 108 10.63 9.18 -3.25
C GLY A 108 10.10 8.61 -4.56
N TRP A 109 8.79 8.75 -4.82
CA TRP A 109 8.22 8.36 -6.11
C TRP A 109 8.78 9.18 -7.27
N LEU A 110 8.91 10.51 -7.11
CA LEU A 110 9.52 11.38 -8.12
C LEU A 110 10.98 11.00 -8.36
N ASN A 111 11.74 10.72 -7.30
CA ASN A 111 13.11 10.23 -7.40
C ASN A 111 13.15 8.90 -8.13
N ASP A 112 12.32 7.91 -7.80
CA ASP A 112 12.31 6.61 -8.49
C ASP A 112 11.87 6.74 -9.96
N PHE A 113 10.83 7.55 -10.21
CA PHE A 113 10.24 7.74 -11.54
C PHE A 113 11.17 8.53 -12.47
N LEU A 114 11.81 9.58 -11.95
CA LEU A 114 12.71 10.45 -12.69
C LEU A 114 14.18 10.05 -12.53
N ARG A 115 14.51 9.07 -11.67
CA ARG A 115 15.87 8.72 -11.22
C ARG A 115 16.70 9.95 -10.93
N LEU A 116 16.16 10.85 -10.11
CA LEU A 116 16.85 12.10 -9.76
C LEU A 116 18.11 11.84 -8.95
N ASP A 117 18.22 10.66 -8.32
CA ASP A 117 19.41 10.17 -7.65
C ASP A 117 20.57 9.93 -8.62
N GLU A 118 20.30 9.41 -9.83
CA GLU A 118 21.30 9.18 -10.88
C GLU A 118 21.79 10.46 -11.57
N ALA A 119 21.09 11.60 -11.42
CA ALA A 119 21.55 12.86 -11.96
C ALA A 119 22.86 13.30 -11.27
N SER A 120 23.84 13.76 -12.04
CA SER A 120 25.08 14.30 -11.51
C SER A 120 24.84 15.53 -10.63
N ASP A 121 25.74 15.81 -9.68
CA ASP A 121 25.61 16.98 -8.80
C ASP A 121 25.54 18.30 -9.57
N HIS A 122 26.21 18.36 -10.74
CA HIS A 122 26.13 19.52 -11.63
C HIS A 122 24.74 19.69 -12.25
N GLU A 123 24.08 18.60 -12.66
CA GLU A 123 22.70 18.63 -13.16
C GLU A 123 21.69 18.97 -12.07
N LYS A 124 21.91 18.49 -10.83
CA LYS A 124 21.08 18.82 -9.66
C LYS A 124 21.20 20.28 -9.24
N SER A 125 22.37 20.90 -9.45
CA SER A 125 22.67 22.26 -8.98
C SER A 125 21.92 23.37 -9.74
N SER A 126 21.37 23.09 -10.93
CA SER A 126 20.66 24.09 -11.73
C SER A 126 19.37 23.53 -12.34
N TRP A 127 18.33 24.38 -12.41
CA TRP A 127 17.06 24.02 -13.07
C TRP A 127 17.25 23.65 -14.54
N ALA A 128 18.19 24.29 -15.24
CA ALA A 128 18.51 24.01 -16.63
C ALA A 128 19.18 22.63 -16.79
N GLY A 129 20.14 22.29 -15.92
CA GLY A 129 20.77 20.97 -15.90
C GLY A 129 19.76 19.86 -15.62
N MET A 130 18.86 20.07 -14.65
CA MET A 130 17.77 19.14 -14.34
C MET A 130 16.83 18.94 -15.54
N ALA A 131 16.46 20.03 -16.23
CA ALA A 131 15.59 19.96 -17.41
C ALA A 131 16.26 19.21 -18.57
N LEU A 132 17.55 19.44 -18.82
CA LEU A 132 18.33 18.74 -19.84
C LEU A 132 18.51 17.25 -19.51
N TYR A 133 18.78 16.92 -18.23
CA TYR A 133 18.83 15.53 -17.76
C TYR A 133 17.50 14.81 -18.00
N LEU A 134 16.38 15.44 -17.64
CA LEU A 134 15.04 14.89 -17.88
C LEU A 134 14.77 14.68 -19.38
N LEU A 135 15.10 15.66 -20.21
CA LEU A 135 14.97 15.58 -21.67
C LEU A 135 15.85 14.49 -22.29
N GLY A 136 17.07 14.29 -21.77
CA GLY A 136 18.03 13.29 -22.28
C GLY A 136 17.72 11.86 -21.83
N THR A 137 17.16 11.68 -20.63
CA THR A 137 16.79 10.37 -20.09
C THR A 137 15.42 9.90 -20.58
N LEU A 138 14.53 10.81 -20.95
CA LEU A 138 13.19 10.50 -21.48
C LEU A 138 13.22 9.50 -22.65
N PRO A 139 14.03 9.68 -23.72
CA PRO A 139 14.10 8.78 -24.87
C PRO A 139 14.68 7.39 -24.54
N GLN A 140 15.71 7.33 -23.70
CA GLN A 140 16.34 6.05 -23.31
C GLN A 140 15.42 5.19 -22.44
N ARG A 141 14.45 5.83 -21.77
CA ARG A 141 13.42 5.17 -20.97
C ARG A 141 12.24 4.68 -21.80
N ILE A 142 12.19 4.98 -23.10
CA ILE A 142 11.19 4.47 -24.03
C ILE A 142 11.57 3.04 -24.46
N ALA A 143 11.65 2.12 -23.50
CA ALA A 143 11.58 0.70 -23.81
C ALA A 143 10.20 0.40 -24.42
N PRO A 144 10.04 -0.60 -25.30
CA PRO A 144 8.72 -0.97 -25.81
C PRO A 144 7.67 -1.21 -24.70
N GLN A 145 8.13 -1.75 -23.56
CA GLN A 145 7.30 -1.95 -22.36
C GLN A 145 6.84 -0.65 -21.71
N SER A 146 7.67 0.40 -21.72
CA SER A 146 7.28 1.71 -21.19
C SER A 146 6.36 2.47 -22.13
N ILE A 147 6.48 2.31 -23.46
CA ILE A 147 5.49 2.84 -24.41
C ILE A 147 4.10 2.30 -24.08
N VAL A 148 3.98 0.98 -23.93
CA VAL A 148 2.69 0.35 -23.60
C VAL A 148 2.19 0.88 -22.25
N ALA A 149 3.05 0.94 -21.22
CA ALA A 149 2.67 1.49 -19.92
C ALA A 149 2.21 2.95 -20.00
N THR A 150 2.89 3.79 -20.79
CA THR A 150 2.52 5.19 -21.04
C THR A 150 1.20 5.29 -21.79
N CYS A 151 0.99 4.49 -22.83
CA CYS A 151 -0.29 4.44 -23.54
C CYS A 151 -1.44 4.03 -22.62
N VAL A 152 -1.22 3.02 -21.77
CA VAL A 152 -2.22 2.58 -20.78
C VAL A 152 -2.48 3.68 -19.75
N ALA A 153 -1.44 4.38 -19.26
CA ALA A 153 -1.58 5.48 -18.32
C ALA A 153 -2.36 6.66 -18.95
N LEU A 154 -2.06 7.02 -20.19
CA LEU A 154 -2.78 8.04 -20.95
C LEU A 154 -4.25 7.65 -21.17
N LEU A 155 -4.51 6.37 -21.49
CA LEU A 155 -5.87 5.85 -21.64
C LEU A 155 -6.63 5.90 -20.32
N LEU A 156 -6.01 5.47 -19.22
CA LEU A 156 -6.59 5.55 -17.87
C LEU A 156 -6.92 6.99 -17.48
N TRP A 157 -6.02 7.93 -17.76
CA TRP A 157 -6.27 9.35 -17.53
C TRP A 157 -7.39 9.90 -18.42
N ALA A 158 -7.44 9.52 -19.69
CA ALA A 158 -8.51 9.92 -20.59
C ALA A 158 -9.88 9.39 -20.12
N VAL A 159 -9.95 8.14 -19.67
CA VAL A 159 -11.17 7.54 -19.08
C VAL A 159 -11.57 8.26 -17.79
N ALA A 160 -10.62 8.48 -16.87
CA ALA A 160 -10.88 9.21 -15.63
C ALA A 160 -11.36 10.64 -15.91
N THR A 161 -10.75 11.31 -16.88
CA THR A 161 -11.14 12.65 -17.32
C THR A 161 -12.54 12.65 -17.93
N TRP A 162 -12.82 11.74 -18.84
CA TRP A 162 -14.13 11.63 -19.48
C TRP A 162 -15.24 11.41 -18.44
N LEU A 163 -15.02 10.52 -17.47
CA LEU A 163 -16.02 10.20 -16.44
C LEU A 163 -16.15 11.29 -15.35
N ALA A 164 -15.05 11.86 -14.87
CA ALA A 164 -15.10 12.76 -13.70
C ALA A 164 -15.13 14.25 -14.04
N ALA A 165 -14.55 14.69 -15.17
CA ALA A 165 -14.45 16.11 -15.51
C ALA A 165 -15.79 16.84 -15.63
N PRO A 166 -16.89 16.24 -16.13
CA PRO A 166 -18.19 16.91 -16.17
C PRO A 166 -18.62 17.41 -14.79
N ALA A 167 -18.44 16.61 -13.73
CA ALA A 167 -18.81 17.00 -12.37
C ALA A 167 -17.90 18.09 -11.77
N LEU A 168 -16.72 18.35 -12.36
CA LEU A 168 -15.82 19.43 -11.94
C LEU A 168 -16.21 20.80 -12.54
N VAL A 169 -17.24 20.84 -13.39
CA VAL A 169 -17.80 22.10 -13.92
C VAL A 169 -18.91 22.56 -12.98
N TRP A 170 -18.55 23.29 -11.91
CA TRP A 170 -19.52 23.82 -10.96
C TRP A 170 -19.76 25.32 -11.14
N PRO A 171 -21.03 25.80 -11.20
CA PRO A 171 -22.28 25.04 -11.17
C PRO A 171 -22.63 24.40 -12.53
N LEU A 172 -23.40 23.32 -12.48
CA LEU A 172 -23.90 22.55 -13.64
C LEU A 172 -25.25 23.08 -14.17
N PRO A 173 -25.39 23.19 -15.52
CA PRO A 173 -26.69 23.39 -16.15
C PRO A 173 -27.66 22.24 -15.83
N PRO A 174 -28.97 22.50 -15.64
CA PRO A 174 -29.96 21.47 -15.28
C PRO A 174 -29.94 20.24 -16.19
N ALA A 175 -29.80 20.45 -17.50
CA ALA A 175 -29.83 19.40 -18.52
C ALA A 175 -28.72 18.35 -18.37
N VAL A 176 -27.61 18.67 -17.71
CA VAL A 176 -26.44 17.78 -17.61
C VAL A 176 -26.18 17.27 -16.19
N ARG A 177 -26.98 17.67 -15.19
CA ARG A 177 -26.73 17.32 -13.77
C ARG A 177 -26.73 15.81 -13.55
N LEU A 178 -27.80 15.14 -13.96
CA LEU A 178 -27.95 13.69 -13.76
C LEU A 178 -26.81 12.91 -14.43
N THR A 179 -26.51 13.24 -15.68
CA THR A 179 -25.42 12.60 -16.43
C THR A 179 -24.06 12.86 -15.78
N ALA A 180 -23.76 14.09 -15.34
CA ALA A 180 -22.48 14.42 -14.73
C ALA A 180 -22.25 13.64 -13.41
N PHE A 181 -23.27 13.54 -12.55
CA PHE A 181 -23.15 12.79 -11.31
C PHE A 181 -23.18 11.26 -11.52
N ALA A 182 -23.96 10.76 -12.48
CA ALA A 182 -23.90 9.34 -12.85
C ALA A 182 -22.50 8.95 -13.36
N MET A 183 -21.88 9.82 -14.18
CA MET A 183 -20.51 9.62 -14.67
C MET A 183 -19.48 9.71 -13.54
N LEU A 184 -19.65 10.63 -12.58
CA LEU A 184 -18.80 10.71 -11.39
C LEU A 184 -18.88 9.44 -10.52
N GLY A 185 -20.10 8.96 -10.25
CA GLY A 185 -20.31 7.69 -9.55
C GLY A 185 -19.66 6.53 -10.31
N SER A 186 -19.80 6.50 -11.64
CA SER A 186 -19.14 5.51 -12.48
C SER A 186 -17.61 5.61 -12.44
N ALA A 187 -17.04 6.83 -12.44
CA ALA A 187 -15.60 7.06 -12.33
C ALA A 187 -15.02 6.39 -11.08
N SER A 188 -15.72 6.53 -9.96
CA SER A 188 -15.30 5.98 -8.66
C SER A 188 -15.28 4.45 -8.58
N LEU A 189 -15.96 3.77 -9.52
CA LEU A 189 -16.00 2.31 -9.60
C LEU A 189 -15.07 1.80 -10.71
N VAL A 190 -15.17 2.39 -11.89
CA VAL A 190 -14.46 1.93 -13.10
C VAL A 190 -12.97 2.23 -13.04
N VAL A 191 -12.58 3.44 -12.62
CA VAL A 191 -11.15 3.82 -12.64
C VAL A 191 -10.32 2.98 -11.67
N PRO A 192 -10.73 2.77 -10.40
CA PRO A 192 -10.00 1.89 -9.49
C PRO A 192 -9.93 0.43 -9.96
N LEU A 193 -11.00 -0.05 -10.59
CA LEU A 193 -11.04 -1.38 -11.18
C LEU A 193 -10.00 -1.52 -12.29
N LEU A 194 -9.94 -0.55 -13.22
CA LEU A 194 -8.93 -0.58 -14.28
C LEU A 194 -7.51 -0.42 -13.72
N LEU A 195 -7.32 0.45 -12.73
CA LEU A 195 -6.05 0.62 -12.03
C LEU A 195 -5.56 -0.70 -11.42
N SER A 196 -6.43 -1.50 -10.80
CA SER A 196 -6.03 -2.76 -10.16
C SER A 196 -5.58 -3.83 -11.16
N PHE A 197 -6.04 -3.77 -12.41
CA PHE A 197 -5.57 -4.68 -13.47
C PHE A 197 -4.21 -4.28 -14.05
N VAL A 198 -3.93 -2.98 -14.12
CA VAL A 198 -2.70 -2.44 -14.73
C VAL A 198 -1.56 -2.39 -13.71
N THR A 199 -1.89 -2.30 -12.43
CA THR A 199 -0.91 -2.09 -11.36
C THR A 199 -0.28 -3.40 -10.91
N ARG A 200 1.06 -3.42 -10.81
CA ARG A 200 1.81 -4.50 -10.16
C ARG A 200 2.20 -4.07 -8.74
N PRO A 201 1.78 -4.81 -7.69
CA PRO A 201 2.21 -4.55 -6.32
C PRO A 201 3.72 -4.50 -6.14
N ASP A 202 4.18 -3.71 -5.17
CA ASP A 202 5.61 -3.73 -4.79
C ASP A 202 5.97 -5.11 -4.21
N GLY A 203 7.15 -5.61 -4.56
CA GLY A 203 7.59 -6.95 -4.14
C GLY A 203 6.72 -8.09 -4.69
N TYR A 204 6.12 -7.91 -5.87
CA TYR A 204 5.28 -8.91 -6.53
C TYR A 204 5.93 -10.31 -6.58
N ASP A 205 7.23 -10.36 -6.83
CA ASP A 205 8.09 -11.54 -6.90
C ASP A 205 8.21 -12.31 -5.57
N ARG A 206 7.92 -11.65 -4.45
CA ARG A 206 8.00 -12.23 -3.10
C ARG A 206 6.68 -12.86 -2.64
N PHE A 207 5.59 -12.65 -3.37
CA PHE A 207 4.33 -13.31 -3.05
C PHE A 207 4.33 -14.75 -3.57
N ASP A 208 3.87 -15.66 -2.72
CA ASP A 208 3.56 -17.02 -3.14
C ASP A 208 2.19 -17.01 -3.86
N LEU A 209 2.22 -17.18 -5.18
CA LEU A 209 1.07 -17.07 -6.08
C LEU A 209 0.68 -18.41 -6.73
N ASP A 210 1.02 -19.52 -6.09
CA ASP A 210 0.83 -20.88 -6.64
C ASP A 210 -0.64 -21.23 -6.91
N SER A 211 -1.57 -20.60 -6.17
CA SER A 211 -3.00 -20.84 -6.34
C SER A 211 -3.74 -19.67 -6.99
N ARG A 212 -4.80 -20.00 -7.74
CA ARG A 212 -5.73 -19.00 -8.29
C ARG A 212 -6.36 -18.14 -7.19
N LYS A 213 -6.64 -18.74 -6.01
CA LYS A 213 -7.16 -18.03 -4.84
C LYS A 213 -6.20 -16.95 -4.35
N ARG A 214 -4.90 -17.26 -4.22
CA ARG A 214 -3.88 -16.29 -3.78
C ARG A 214 -3.70 -15.14 -4.78
N ARG A 215 -3.69 -15.44 -6.09
CA ARG A 215 -3.68 -14.42 -7.15
C ARG A 215 -4.90 -13.50 -7.06
N PHE A 216 -6.08 -14.07 -6.83
CA PHE A 216 -7.30 -13.28 -6.64
C PHE A 216 -7.23 -12.41 -5.37
N THR A 217 -6.73 -12.93 -4.25
CA THR A 217 -6.55 -12.16 -3.01
C THR A 217 -5.60 -10.98 -3.22
N LEU A 218 -4.47 -11.19 -3.92
CA LEU A 218 -3.53 -10.12 -4.21
C LEU A 218 -4.15 -9.03 -5.10
N TRP A 219 -4.90 -9.44 -6.13
CA TRP A 219 -5.65 -8.50 -6.97
C TRP A 219 -6.70 -7.73 -6.17
N LEU A 220 -7.44 -8.39 -5.27
CA LEU A 220 -8.44 -7.75 -4.43
C LEU A 220 -7.81 -6.72 -3.48
N LEU A 221 -6.66 -7.02 -2.88
CA LEU A 221 -5.90 -6.04 -2.08
C LEU A 221 -5.47 -4.83 -2.91
N SER A 222 -5.06 -5.06 -4.16
CA SER A 222 -4.69 -3.99 -5.10
C SER A 222 -5.90 -3.13 -5.46
N TYR A 223 -7.06 -3.75 -5.69
CA TYR A 223 -8.33 -3.05 -5.91
C TYR A 223 -8.75 -2.21 -4.71
N ILE A 224 -8.67 -2.76 -3.49
CA ILE A 224 -8.98 -2.02 -2.25
C ILE A 224 -8.06 -0.81 -2.13
N GLY A 225 -6.76 -0.97 -2.39
CA GLY A 225 -5.83 0.16 -2.46
C GLY A 225 -6.21 1.19 -3.51
N ALA A 226 -6.51 0.77 -4.73
CA ALA A 226 -6.93 1.67 -5.80
C ALA A 226 -8.17 2.48 -5.41
N VAL A 227 -9.19 1.84 -4.84
CA VAL A 227 -10.46 2.45 -4.46
C VAL A 227 -10.27 3.46 -3.32
N VAL A 228 -9.48 3.11 -2.30
CA VAL A 228 -9.18 4.01 -1.18
C VAL A 228 -8.40 5.23 -1.69
N GLY A 229 -7.31 5.01 -2.43
CA GLY A 229 -6.46 6.08 -2.93
C GLY A 229 -7.18 7.01 -3.92
N PHE A 230 -7.86 6.44 -4.91
CA PHE A 230 -8.60 7.23 -5.90
C PHE A 230 -9.79 7.95 -5.28
N GLY A 231 -10.61 7.25 -4.49
CA GLY A 231 -11.83 7.79 -3.90
C GLY A 231 -11.56 8.94 -2.93
N ALA A 232 -10.56 8.79 -2.04
CA ALA A 232 -10.20 9.83 -1.09
C ALA A 232 -9.76 11.13 -1.79
N PHE A 233 -8.87 11.02 -2.78
CA PHE A 233 -8.35 12.20 -3.48
C PHE A 233 -9.34 12.79 -4.49
N LEU A 234 -10.24 11.98 -5.06
CA LEU A 234 -11.34 12.49 -5.86
C LEU A 234 -12.30 13.33 -5.01
N LEU A 235 -12.60 12.88 -3.79
CA LEU A 235 -13.40 13.64 -2.83
C LEU A 235 -12.72 14.97 -2.45
N LEU A 236 -11.41 14.96 -2.22
CA LEU A 236 -10.64 16.19 -1.95
C LEU A 236 -10.70 17.17 -3.13
N ILE A 237 -10.62 16.70 -4.36
CA ILE A 237 -10.77 17.55 -5.55
C ILE A 237 -12.19 18.13 -5.65
N LEU A 238 -13.22 17.33 -5.38
CA LEU A 238 -14.59 17.82 -5.38
C LEU A 238 -14.80 18.90 -4.32
N LEU A 239 -14.28 18.70 -3.11
CA LEU A 239 -14.27 19.71 -2.06
C LEU A 239 -13.51 20.97 -2.51
N PHE A 240 -12.34 20.82 -3.12
CA PHE A 240 -11.56 21.94 -3.65
C PHE A 240 -12.36 22.73 -4.71
N VAL A 241 -12.97 22.07 -5.68
CA VAL A 241 -13.78 22.72 -6.74
C VAL A 241 -15.01 23.42 -6.17
N LEU A 242 -15.69 22.82 -5.19
CA LEU A 242 -16.81 23.45 -4.50
C LEU A 242 -16.36 24.68 -3.70
N GLY A 243 -15.27 24.55 -2.94
CA GLY A 243 -14.65 25.67 -2.23
C GLY A 243 -14.28 26.80 -3.18
N TRP A 244 -13.62 26.48 -4.29
CA TRP A 244 -13.25 27.42 -5.34
C TRP A 244 -14.46 28.24 -5.83
N HIS A 245 -15.59 27.57 -6.07
CA HIS A 245 -16.84 28.23 -6.41
C HIS A 245 -17.39 29.12 -5.28
N TYR A 246 -17.40 28.64 -4.04
CA TYR A 246 -17.93 29.39 -2.89
C TYR A 246 -17.12 30.63 -2.53
N PHE A 247 -15.84 30.67 -2.86
CA PHE A 247 -14.99 31.87 -2.73
C PHE A 247 -15.09 32.81 -3.94
N ALA A 248 -16.07 32.58 -4.83
CA ALA A 248 -16.35 33.42 -6.00
C ALA A 248 -15.15 33.58 -6.95
N LEU A 249 -14.28 32.57 -7.00
CA LEU A 249 -13.16 32.54 -7.92
C LEU A 249 -13.64 32.24 -9.35
N PRO A 250 -12.93 32.70 -10.40
CA PRO A 250 -13.25 32.39 -11.78
C PRO A 250 -13.30 30.88 -12.03
N ALA A 251 -14.15 30.42 -12.96
CA ALA A 251 -14.23 29.01 -13.29
C ALA A 251 -12.85 28.46 -13.70
N LEU A 252 -12.48 27.28 -13.18
CA LEU A 252 -11.22 26.64 -13.51
C LEU A 252 -11.15 26.36 -15.03
N PRO A 253 -10.04 26.72 -15.70
CA PRO A 253 -9.83 26.36 -17.10
C PRO A 253 -9.94 24.84 -17.31
N THR A 254 -10.43 24.41 -18.48
CA THR A 254 -10.59 22.99 -18.79
C THR A 254 -9.31 22.19 -18.59
N LEU A 255 -8.17 22.71 -19.05
CA LEU A 255 -6.87 22.07 -18.87
C LEU A 255 -6.54 21.85 -17.39
N VAL A 256 -6.80 22.84 -16.52
CA VAL A 256 -6.55 22.71 -15.07
C VAL A 256 -7.41 21.61 -14.46
N ARG A 257 -8.69 21.51 -14.84
CA ARG A 257 -9.57 20.42 -14.37
C ARG A 257 -9.08 19.03 -14.81
N MET A 258 -8.62 18.91 -16.06
CA MET A 258 -8.06 17.65 -16.57
C MET A 258 -6.77 17.27 -15.83
N LEU A 259 -5.90 18.25 -15.55
CA LEU A 259 -4.66 18.04 -14.80
C LEU A 259 -4.92 17.69 -13.33
N LEU A 260 -5.93 18.29 -12.69
CA LEU A 260 -6.33 17.93 -11.32
C LEU A 260 -6.65 16.44 -11.20
N LEU A 261 -7.25 15.83 -12.23
CA LEU A 261 -7.59 14.39 -12.22
C LEU A 261 -6.37 13.46 -12.30
N LEU A 262 -5.17 13.97 -12.55
CA LEU A 262 -3.94 13.19 -12.38
C LEU A 262 -3.68 12.83 -10.91
N ILE A 263 -4.10 13.68 -9.96
CA ILE A 263 -3.88 13.48 -8.52
C ILE A 263 -4.56 12.19 -8.02
N PRO A 264 -5.88 12.00 -8.16
CA PRO A 264 -6.54 10.79 -7.68
C PRO A 264 -6.08 9.54 -8.43
N LEU A 265 -5.76 9.67 -9.72
CA LEU A 265 -5.20 8.56 -10.50
C LEU A 265 -3.84 8.13 -9.94
N PHE A 266 -2.97 9.10 -9.63
CA PHE A 266 -1.67 8.87 -9.02
C PHE A 266 -1.80 8.21 -7.65
N PHE A 267 -2.62 8.75 -6.75
CA PHE A 267 -2.78 8.16 -5.42
C PHE A 267 -3.51 6.81 -5.43
N GLY A 268 -4.44 6.59 -6.36
CA GLY A 268 -5.02 5.28 -6.61
C GLY A 268 -3.96 4.26 -7.02
N TYR A 269 -3.07 4.62 -7.96
CA TYR A 269 -1.95 3.78 -8.37
C TYR A 269 -0.99 3.48 -7.20
N VAL A 270 -0.57 4.50 -6.45
CA VAL A 270 0.33 4.33 -5.29
C VAL A 270 -0.27 3.41 -4.24
N ALA A 271 -1.55 3.61 -3.89
CA ALA A 271 -2.23 2.79 -2.88
C ALA A 271 -2.42 1.35 -3.38
N ALA A 272 -2.74 1.14 -4.66
CA ALA A 272 -2.83 -0.19 -5.26
C ALA A 272 -1.50 -0.96 -5.20
N ARG A 273 -0.35 -0.27 -5.23
CA ARG A 273 0.97 -0.89 -5.05
C ARG A 273 1.33 -1.15 -3.59
N ARG A 274 1.10 -0.15 -2.75
CA ARG A 274 1.59 -0.13 -1.37
C ARG A 274 0.78 -1.00 -0.42
N ILE A 275 -0.55 -0.99 -0.49
CA ILE A 275 -1.39 -1.77 0.45
C ILE A 275 -1.05 -3.26 0.42
N PRO A 276 -0.94 -3.93 -0.75
CA PRO A 276 -0.55 -5.33 -0.77
C PRO A 276 0.86 -5.56 -0.21
N PHE A 277 1.80 -4.66 -0.48
CA PHE A 277 3.17 -4.75 0.01
C PHE A 277 3.28 -4.57 1.53
N ASP A 278 2.47 -3.69 2.11
CA ASP A 278 2.40 -3.55 3.56
C ASP A 278 1.82 -4.82 4.19
N ARG A 279 0.85 -5.48 3.52
CA ARG A 279 0.35 -6.80 3.93
C ARG A 279 1.40 -7.90 3.80
N LEU A 280 2.24 -7.87 2.77
CA LEU A 280 3.41 -8.76 2.65
C LEU A 280 4.35 -8.61 3.85
N LYS A 281 4.64 -7.38 4.28
CA LYS A 281 5.48 -7.11 5.46
C LYS A 281 4.85 -7.62 6.76
N MET A 282 3.54 -7.47 6.91
CA MET A 282 2.81 -7.85 8.13
C MET A 282 2.57 -9.36 8.24
N TYR A 283 2.20 -10.03 7.15
CA TYR A 283 1.71 -11.41 7.17
C TYR A 283 2.61 -12.41 6.42
N GLY A 284 3.70 -11.94 5.80
CA GLY A 284 4.61 -12.75 5.02
C GLY A 284 4.11 -13.00 3.58
N PRO A 285 4.71 -13.97 2.87
CA PRO A 285 4.55 -14.14 1.41
C PRO A 285 3.16 -14.60 0.97
N ILE A 286 2.34 -15.09 1.90
CA ILE A 286 0.99 -15.56 1.59
C ILE A 286 0.03 -14.37 1.70
N PRO A 287 -0.61 -13.94 0.61
CA PRO A 287 -1.53 -12.81 0.65
C PRO A 287 -2.76 -13.16 1.51
N GLN A 288 -3.00 -12.37 2.55
CA GLN A 288 -4.13 -12.50 3.46
C GLN A 288 -4.90 -11.18 3.55
N LEU A 289 -6.23 -11.27 3.53
CA LEU A 289 -7.11 -10.14 3.79
C LEU A 289 -7.33 -9.98 5.29
N HIS A 290 -7.05 -8.80 5.81
CA HIS A 290 -7.50 -8.44 7.14
C HIS A 290 -9.00 -8.12 7.11
N PRO A 291 -9.79 -8.39 8.18
CA PRO A 291 -11.21 -7.99 8.23
C PRO A 291 -11.43 -6.49 7.96
N ALA A 292 -10.48 -5.64 8.39
CA ALA A 292 -10.51 -4.21 8.10
C ALA A 292 -10.38 -3.88 6.60
N ASP A 293 -9.70 -4.72 5.81
CA ASP A 293 -9.56 -4.51 4.36
C ASP A 293 -10.91 -4.65 3.66
N TRP A 294 -11.73 -5.61 4.10
CA TRP A 294 -13.10 -5.76 3.60
C TRP A 294 -13.97 -4.56 3.94
N MET A 295 -13.93 -4.10 5.19
CA MET A 295 -14.69 -2.92 5.59
C MET A 295 -14.26 -1.68 4.81
N ALA A 296 -12.96 -1.46 4.65
CA ALA A 296 -12.42 -0.34 3.86
C ALA A 296 -12.83 -0.45 2.39
N GLY A 297 -12.67 -1.63 1.78
CA GLY A 297 -13.06 -1.89 0.39
C GLY A 297 -14.53 -1.59 0.12
N ILE A 298 -15.44 -2.11 0.96
CA ILE A 298 -16.88 -1.87 0.83
C ILE A 298 -17.20 -0.38 1.03
N SER A 299 -16.67 0.22 2.09
CA SER A 299 -16.95 1.62 2.46
C SER A 299 -16.56 2.56 1.33
N PHE A 300 -15.33 2.44 0.80
CA PHE A 300 -14.86 3.33 -0.25
C PHE A 300 -15.45 3.00 -1.64
N THR A 301 -15.80 1.74 -1.91
CA THR A 301 -16.52 1.39 -3.16
C THR A 301 -17.89 2.04 -3.21
N LEU A 302 -18.60 2.08 -2.07
CA LEU A 302 -19.92 2.72 -1.98
C LEU A 302 -19.83 4.24 -1.82
N LEU A 303 -18.73 4.76 -1.26
CA LEU A 303 -18.56 6.20 -0.99
C LEU A 303 -18.73 7.05 -2.24
N GLY A 304 -18.12 6.67 -3.36
CA GLY A 304 -18.19 7.46 -4.60
C GLY A 304 -19.61 7.60 -5.17
N PRO A 305 -20.36 6.50 -5.41
CA PRO A 305 -21.75 6.57 -5.83
C PRO A 305 -22.65 7.28 -4.83
N LEU A 306 -22.43 7.09 -3.52
CA LEU A 306 -23.17 7.79 -2.47
C LEU A 306 -22.93 9.30 -2.53
N VAL A 307 -21.68 9.75 -2.61
CA VAL A 307 -21.33 11.17 -2.75
C VAL A 307 -21.94 11.76 -4.02
N ALA A 308 -21.81 11.08 -5.17
CA ALA A 308 -22.40 11.54 -6.43
C ALA A 308 -23.93 11.68 -6.34
N THR A 309 -24.59 10.69 -5.73
CA THR A 309 -26.04 10.71 -5.51
C THR A 309 -26.44 11.84 -4.55
N SER A 310 -25.71 12.04 -3.45
CA SER A 310 -25.95 13.15 -2.52
C SER A 310 -25.78 14.50 -3.20
N LEU A 311 -24.73 14.70 -4.00
CA LEU A 311 -24.53 15.95 -4.74
C LEU A 311 -25.66 16.23 -5.74
N TYR A 312 -26.23 15.19 -6.37
CA TYR A 312 -27.39 15.33 -7.24
C TYR A 312 -28.66 15.70 -6.45
N LEU A 313 -28.98 14.95 -5.39
CA LEU A 313 -30.20 15.16 -4.60
C LEU A 313 -30.22 16.50 -3.87
N PHE A 314 -29.05 16.94 -3.37
CA PHE A 314 -28.89 18.20 -2.65
C PHE A 314 -28.26 19.29 -3.52
N TYR A 315 -28.37 19.18 -4.86
CA TYR A 315 -27.73 20.10 -5.78
C TYR A 315 -28.14 21.56 -5.53
N ASP A 316 -29.44 21.82 -5.37
CA ASP A 316 -29.93 23.20 -5.21
C ASP A 316 -29.43 23.82 -3.90
N LEU A 317 -29.27 23.00 -2.83
CA LEU A 317 -28.66 23.42 -1.57
C LEU A 317 -27.18 23.81 -1.74
N PHE A 318 -26.41 23.01 -2.49
CA PHE A 318 -24.99 23.27 -2.76
C PHE A 318 -24.76 24.35 -3.82
N SER A 319 -25.71 24.61 -4.72
CA SER A 319 -25.56 25.64 -5.74
C SER A 319 -25.81 27.06 -5.20
N ASN A 320 -26.59 27.18 -4.13
CA ASN A 320 -26.74 28.45 -3.43
C ASN A 320 -25.44 28.77 -2.64
N ARG A 321 -24.84 29.93 -2.94
CA ARG A 321 -23.54 30.33 -2.39
C ARG A 321 -23.53 30.43 -0.86
N MET A 322 -24.61 30.88 -0.23
CA MET A 322 -24.62 31.05 1.23
C MET A 322 -24.74 29.70 1.94
N THR A 323 -25.73 28.90 1.57
CA THR A 323 -25.94 27.57 2.16
C THR A 323 -24.79 26.62 1.83
N GLY A 324 -24.30 26.66 0.59
CA GLY A 324 -23.15 25.89 0.14
C GLY A 324 -21.86 26.25 0.88
N ARG A 325 -21.58 27.54 1.09
CA ARG A 325 -20.42 27.99 1.89
C ARG A 325 -20.51 27.50 3.33
N LEU A 326 -21.67 27.60 3.97
CA LEU A 326 -21.88 27.10 5.33
C LEU A 326 -21.63 25.58 5.41
N ALA A 327 -22.24 24.82 4.49
CA ALA A 327 -22.04 23.36 4.41
C ALA A 327 -20.57 22.99 4.18
N TYR A 328 -19.86 23.73 3.33
CA TYR A 328 -18.43 23.54 3.09
C TYR A 328 -17.57 23.78 4.33
N LEU A 329 -17.82 24.85 5.08
CA LEU A 329 -17.10 25.16 6.32
C LEU A 329 -17.34 24.08 7.38
N ILE A 330 -18.57 23.57 7.49
CA ILE A 330 -18.89 22.45 8.39
C ILE A 330 -18.11 21.20 7.96
N ALA A 331 -18.08 20.87 6.67
CA ALA A 331 -17.33 19.71 6.16
C ALA A 331 -15.83 19.83 6.45
N LEU A 332 -15.23 21.00 6.26
CA LEU A 332 -13.82 21.25 6.60
C LEU A 332 -13.55 21.11 8.10
N ALA A 333 -14.46 21.62 8.95
CA ALA A 333 -14.33 21.49 10.41
C ALA A 333 -14.39 20.01 10.84
N VAL A 334 -15.32 19.23 10.29
CA VAL A 334 -15.41 17.78 10.55
C VAL A 334 -14.14 17.06 10.12
N LEU A 335 -13.61 17.38 8.93
CA LEU A 335 -12.37 16.78 8.43
C LEU A 335 -11.18 17.14 9.33
N ALA A 336 -11.06 18.39 9.75
CA ALA A 336 -9.99 18.83 10.65
C ALA A 336 -10.06 18.11 12.02
N VAL A 337 -11.26 17.93 12.57
CA VAL A 337 -11.45 17.16 13.82
C VAL A 337 -11.08 15.68 13.63
N ALA A 338 -11.45 15.08 12.49
CA ALA A 338 -11.10 13.69 12.20
C ALA A 338 -9.58 13.50 12.11
N VAL A 339 -8.88 14.41 11.41
CA VAL A 339 -7.41 14.39 11.31
C VAL A 339 -6.77 14.56 12.69
N ALA A 340 -7.20 15.55 13.48
CA ALA A 340 -6.66 15.79 14.82
C ALA A 340 -6.89 14.60 15.79
N ARG A 341 -8.00 13.86 15.62
CA ARG A 341 -8.24 12.63 16.39
C ARG A 341 -7.35 11.47 15.95
N SER A 342 -7.04 11.38 14.65
CA SER A 342 -6.16 10.33 14.13
C SER A 342 -4.73 10.45 14.65
N GLU A 343 -4.22 11.68 14.82
CA GLU A 343 -2.90 11.93 15.41
C GLU A 343 -2.84 11.52 16.88
N LYS A 344 -3.89 11.79 17.66
CA LYS A 344 -3.95 11.42 19.08
C LYS A 344 -4.08 9.91 19.33
N ALA A 345 -4.55 9.15 18.33
CA ALA A 345 -4.70 7.71 18.44
C ALA A 345 -3.40 6.94 18.13
N ALA A 346 -2.35 7.62 17.66
CA ALA A 346 -1.04 7.00 17.54
C ALA A 346 -0.55 6.63 18.95
N PRO A 347 -0.36 5.34 19.29
CA PRO A 347 0.16 4.95 20.59
C PRO A 347 1.50 5.65 20.79
N ALA A 348 1.68 6.28 21.96
CA ALA A 348 2.99 6.80 22.35
C ALA A 348 3.99 5.66 22.18
N GLU A 349 5.05 5.90 21.40
CA GLU A 349 6.13 4.93 21.27
C GLU A 349 6.58 4.58 22.70
N PRO A 350 6.55 3.31 23.11
CA PRO A 350 6.97 2.95 24.44
C PRO A 350 8.40 3.45 24.62
N ASP A 351 8.62 4.32 25.61
CA ASP A 351 9.92 4.92 25.89
C ASP A 351 10.99 3.82 25.84
N GLN A 352 11.89 3.92 24.85
CA GLN A 352 13.03 3.01 24.70
C GLN A 352 14.10 3.24 25.79
N GLU A 353 13.83 4.09 26.78
CA GLU A 353 14.71 4.38 27.91
C GLU A 353 14.44 3.45 29.10
N ALA A 354 14.81 2.16 28.98
CA ALA A 354 15.10 1.30 30.13
C ALA A 354 15.75 -0.03 29.67
N VAL A 355 16.93 0.03 29.06
CA VAL A 355 17.87 -1.11 29.00
C VAL A 355 19.29 -0.61 29.21
#